data_AF-F4ZGF2-F1
#
_entry.id   AF-F4ZGF2-F1
#
_cell.length_a   1.000
_cell.length_b   1.000
_cell.length_c   1.000
_cell.angle_alpha   90.00
_cell.angle_beta   90.00
_cell.angle_gamma   90.00
#
_symmetry.space_group_name_H-M   'P 1'
#
loop_
_entity.id
_entity.type
_entity.pdbx_description
1 polymer ?
#
loop_
_entity_poly.entity_id
_entity_poly.type
_entity_poly.pdbx_seq_one_letter_code
_entity_poly.pdbx_strand_id
1 'polypeptide(L)'
;MLWVVLAVVVVLASVLVLLRQSSGLLALLWHDVVHQRLLNFFTGLSRPQRILKAVQKNATKGNPESVIAAIDHYCRHSEWAMNVGDEKGLILDSVVTEVNPSTALELGTYCGYSTVRIARLLSPGTKLITLEFNPDYAAIARQIIAYAGLQDKVILVEGPSGDLIPKMKQQHGIKSFDFVFLDHWKDRYVPDTKLLEECGLLRKGSVLLADNVICPGTPEYLKYVRNDPRYESRYFKSNLEYTKVEDGLEKSVFLG
;
A
#
# COMPACT_ATOMS: atom_id res chain seq x y z
N MET A 1 1.89 -24.26 38.29
CA MET A 1 2.85 -23.53 37.42
C MET A 1 2.23 -23.14 36.07
N LEU A 2 1.64 -24.08 35.31
CA LEU A 2 1.04 -23.82 33.99
C LEU A 2 -0.06 -22.73 34.00
N TRP A 3 -0.97 -22.75 34.98
CA TRP A 3 -2.05 -21.75 35.08
C TRP A 3 -1.55 -20.32 35.34
N VAL A 4 -0.44 -20.16 36.07
CA VAL A 4 0.16 -18.83 36.32
C VAL A 4 0.75 -18.28 35.04
N VAL A 5 1.46 -19.11 34.27
CA VAL A 5 1.99 -18.73 32.96
C VAL A 5 0.84 -18.37 32.01
N LEU A 6 -0.22 -19.17 31.96
CA LEU A 6 -1.39 -18.89 31.12
C LEU A 6 -2.07 -17.57 31.51
N ALA A 7 -2.28 -17.33 32.81
CA ALA A 7 -2.88 -16.09 33.29
C ALA A 7 -2.03 -14.86 32.93
N VAL A 8 -0.70 -14.93 33.11
CA VAL A 8 0.22 -13.86 32.72
C VAL A 8 0.17 -13.61 31.22
N VAL A 9 0.15 -14.66 30.39
CA VAL A 9 0.02 -14.52 28.92
C VAL A 9 -1.31 -13.86 28.55
N VAL A 10 -2.42 -14.24 29.19
CA VAL A 10 -3.74 -13.65 28.95
C VAL A 10 -3.77 -12.17 29.36
N VAL A 11 -3.21 -11.82 30.52
CA VAL A 11 -3.12 -10.42 30.97
C VAL A 11 -2.25 -9.60 30.03
N LEU A 12 -1.07 -10.08 29.66
CA LEU A 12 -0.17 -9.39 28.72
C LEU A 12 -0.83 -9.21 27.34
N ALA A 13 -1.51 -10.24 26.82
CA ALA A 13 -2.27 -10.15 25.59
C ALA A 13 -3.41 -9.12 25.70
N SER A 14 -4.12 -9.08 26.83
CA SER A 14 -5.21 -8.10 27.06
C SER A 14 -4.69 -6.68 27.15
N VAL A 15 -3.56 -6.46 27.84
CA VAL A 15 -2.87 -5.16 27.90
C VAL A 15 -2.39 -4.73 26.53
N LEU A 16 -1.79 -5.63 25.74
CA LEU A 16 -1.41 -5.35 24.35
C LEU A 16 -2.62 -4.99 23.48
N VAL A 17 -3.74 -5.70 23.61
CA VAL A 17 -5.00 -5.40 22.90
C VAL A 17 -5.56 -4.02 23.23
N LEU A 18 -5.43 -3.58 24.49
CA LEU A 18 -5.88 -2.26 24.92
C LEU A 18 -4.95 -1.15 24.44
N LEU A 19 -3.63 -1.34 24.61
CA LEU A 19 -2.63 -0.31 24.32
C LEU A 19 -2.25 -0.20 22.84
N ARG A 20 -2.60 -1.19 21.99
CA ARG A 20 -2.31 -1.15 20.54
C ARG A 20 -2.88 0.07 19.83
N GLN A 21 -3.98 0.65 20.33
CA GLN A 21 -4.61 1.80 19.68
C GLN A 21 -3.86 3.11 19.92
N SER A 22 -2.95 3.17 20.90
CA SER A 22 -2.25 4.37 21.32
C SER A 22 -0.74 4.34 21.09
N SER A 23 -0.19 3.23 20.59
CA SER A 23 1.24 3.07 20.33
C SER A 23 1.48 2.27 19.05
N GLY A 24 2.13 2.90 18.06
CA GLY A 24 2.45 2.24 16.78
C GLY A 24 3.32 0.99 16.96
N LEU A 25 4.28 1.00 17.88
CA LEU A 25 5.10 -0.18 18.19
C LEU A 25 4.27 -1.34 18.74
N LEU A 26 3.37 -1.06 19.69
CA LEU A 26 2.49 -2.09 20.26
C LEU A 26 1.45 -2.57 19.25
N ALA A 27 1.00 -1.69 18.35
CA ALA A 27 0.14 -2.03 17.22
C ALA A 27 0.82 -3.05 16.31
N LEU A 28 2.01 -2.74 15.81
CA LEU A 28 2.77 -3.62 14.91
C LEU A 28 3.11 -4.95 15.59
N LEU A 29 3.56 -4.93 16.85
CA LEU A 29 3.84 -6.15 17.61
C LEU A 29 2.59 -7.04 17.75
N TRP A 30 1.46 -6.46 18.13
CA TRP A 30 0.20 -7.21 18.25
C TRP A 30 -0.23 -7.78 16.90
N HIS A 31 -0.25 -6.96 15.85
CA HIS A 31 -0.82 -7.34 14.56
C HIS A 31 0.06 -8.34 13.80
N ASP A 32 1.37 -8.12 13.71
CA ASP A 32 2.26 -8.94 12.87
C ASP A 32 2.88 -10.14 13.62
N VAL A 33 3.04 -10.05 14.95
CA VAL A 33 3.68 -11.14 15.72
C VAL A 33 2.67 -12.03 16.43
N VAL A 34 1.60 -11.48 17.01
CA VAL A 34 0.65 -12.26 17.80
C VAL A 34 -0.58 -12.65 16.99
N HIS A 35 -1.36 -11.67 16.54
CA HIS A 35 -2.67 -11.89 15.93
C HIS A 35 -2.57 -12.64 14.60
N GLN A 36 -1.67 -12.20 13.71
CA GLN A 36 -1.45 -12.88 12.42
C GLN A 36 -1.03 -14.34 12.61
N ARG A 37 -0.12 -14.64 13.54
CA ARG A 37 0.35 -16.02 13.75
C ARG A 37 -0.76 -16.92 14.26
N LEU A 38 -1.59 -16.43 15.18
CA LEU A 38 -2.77 -17.16 15.65
C LEU A 38 -3.75 -17.44 14.51
N LEU A 39 -4.11 -16.42 13.72
CA LEU A 39 -5.02 -16.60 12.59
C LEU A 39 -4.45 -17.52 11.52
N ASN A 40 -3.17 -17.42 11.21
CA ASN A 40 -2.50 -18.33 10.28
C ASN A 40 -2.58 -19.77 10.77
N PHE A 41 -2.34 -20.01 12.06
CA PHE A 41 -2.44 -21.33 12.67
C PHE A 41 -3.86 -21.90 12.60
N PHE A 42 -4.89 -21.12 12.99
CA PHE A 42 -6.27 -21.60 13.03
C PHE A 42 -6.93 -21.74 11.66
N THR A 43 -6.52 -20.94 10.67
CA THR A 43 -7.14 -20.94 9.33
C THR A 43 -6.35 -21.71 8.28
N GLY A 44 -5.05 -21.92 8.50
CA GLY A 44 -4.15 -22.44 7.47
C GLY A 44 -3.94 -21.48 6.30
N LEU A 45 -4.30 -20.20 6.45
CA LEU A 45 -4.23 -19.19 5.39
C LEU A 45 -3.29 -18.05 5.78
N SER A 46 -2.75 -17.34 4.80
CA SER A 46 -2.08 -16.05 5.00
C SER A 46 -3.10 -14.92 5.15
N ARG A 47 -2.66 -13.77 5.68
CA ARG A 47 -3.50 -12.57 5.78
C ARG A 47 -4.10 -12.15 4.41
N PRO A 48 -3.32 -12.04 3.31
CA PRO A 48 -3.88 -11.79 1.98
C PRO A 48 -4.91 -12.83 1.53
N GLN A 49 -4.69 -14.12 1.80
CA GLN A 49 -5.67 -15.15 1.46
C GLN A 49 -6.99 -15.00 2.23
N ARG A 50 -6.95 -14.59 3.50
CA ARG A 50 -8.16 -14.29 4.27
C ARG A 50 -8.87 -13.03 3.77
N ILE A 51 -8.13 -11.98 3.39
CA ILE A 51 -8.70 -10.79 2.73
C ILE A 51 -9.40 -11.19 1.43
N LEU A 52 -8.78 -12.00 0.58
CA LEU A 52 -9.40 -12.50 -0.66
C LEU A 52 -10.70 -13.27 -0.38
N LYS A 53 -10.73 -14.15 0.63
CA LYS A 53 -11.96 -14.84 1.02
C LYS A 53 -13.04 -13.87 1.51
N ALA A 54 -12.66 -12.83 2.25
CA ALA A 54 -13.60 -11.79 2.68
C ALA A 54 -14.18 -11.01 1.50
N VAL A 55 -13.35 -10.68 0.50
CA VAL A 55 -13.80 -10.06 -0.76
C VAL A 55 -14.77 -10.99 -1.49
N GLN A 56 -14.39 -12.24 -1.74
CA GLN A 56 -15.23 -13.18 -2.48
C GLN A 56 -16.58 -13.46 -1.80
N LYS A 57 -16.65 -13.33 -0.47
CA LYS A 57 -17.86 -13.53 0.32
C LYS A 57 -18.76 -12.29 0.33
N ASN A 58 -18.20 -11.09 0.41
CA ASN A 58 -18.95 -9.87 0.76
C ASN A 58 -18.96 -8.80 -0.34
N ALA A 59 -18.11 -8.90 -1.36
CA ALA A 59 -18.06 -7.95 -2.47
C ALA A 59 -18.86 -8.44 -3.68
N THR A 60 -19.36 -7.51 -4.48
CA THR A 60 -19.95 -7.77 -5.78
C THR A 60 -18.85 -7.91 -6.83
N LYS A 61 -18.80 -9.05 -7.52
CA LYS A 61 -17.84 -9.29 -8.61
C LYS A 61 -18.02 -8.25 -9.72
N GLY A 62 -16.90 -7.69 -10.20
CA GLY A 62 -16.86 -6.63 -11.22
C GLY A 62 -17.16 -5.23 -10.67
N ASN A 63 -17.30 -5.06 -9.35
CA ASN A 63 -17.55 -3.77 -8.73
C ASN A 63 -16.36 -3.39 -7.81
N PRO A 64 -15.46 -2.49 -8.25
CA PRO A 64 -14.28 -2.12 -7.46
C PRO A 64 -14.64 -1.38 -6.16
N GLU A 65 -15.71 -0.58 -6.12
CA GLU A 65 -16.19 0.07 -4.90
C GLU A 65 -16.61 -0.96 -3.85
N SER A 66 -17.32 -2.00 -4.29
CA SER A 66 -17.74 -3.09 -3.40
C SER A 66 -16.56 -3.91 -2.88
N VAL A 67 -15.51 -4.11 -3.70
CA VAL A 67 -14.27 -4.78 -3.28
C VAL A 67 -13.55 -3.96 -2.21
N ILE A 68 -13.40 -2.66 -2.42
CA ILE A 68 -12.76 -1.74 -1.46
C ILE A 68 -13.51 -1.75 -0.13
N ALA A 69 -14.84 -1.58 -0.16
CA ALA A 69 -15.67 -1.61 1.04
C ALA A 69 -15.57 -2.94 1.80
N ALA A 70 -15.49 -4.07 1.09
CA ALA A 70 -15.31 -5.38 1.72
C ALA A 70 -13.95 -5.52 2.42
N ILE A 71 -12.88 -4.99 1.83
CA ILE A 71 -11.54 -4.99 2.43
C ILE A 71 -11.51 -4.06 3.66
N ASP A 72 -12.04 -2.84 3.55
CA ASP A 72 -12.11 -1.89 4.67
C ASP A 72 -12.89 -2.47 5.85
N HIS A 73 -14.06 -3.05 5.57
CA HIS A 73 -14.88 -3.70 6.59
C HIS A 73 -14.13 -4.86 7.26
N TYR A 74 -13.44 -5.71 6.48
CA TYR A 74 -12.65 -6.81 7.03
C TYR A 74 -11.50 -6.30 7.90
N CYS A 75 -10.77 -5.29 7.44
CA CYS A 75 -9.60 -4.78 8.14
C CYS A 75 -9.95 -4.04 9.45
N ARG A 76 -11.09 -3.35 9.49
CA ARG A 76 -11.60 -2.71 10.71
C ARG A 76 -12.10 -3.69 11.77
N HIS A 77 -12.78 -4.76 11.35
CA HIS A 77 -13.58 -5.58 12.28
C HIS A 77 -13.05 -7.00 12.50
N SER A 78 -12.20 -7.52 11.62
CA SER A 78 -11.74 -8.91 11.66
C SER A 78 -10.23 -9.02 11.82
N GLU A 79 -9.44 -8.44 10.91
CA GLU A 79 -7.98 -8.51 10.97
C GLU A 79 -7.35 -7.29 10.31
N TRP A 80 -6.61 -6.51 11.09
CA TRP A 80 -5.78 -5.42 10.57
C TRP A 80 -4.82 -5.90 9.49
N ALA A 81 -4.64 -5.09 8.44
CA ALA A 81 -3.70 -5.34 7.37
C ALA A 81 -2.92 -4.07 7.02
N MET A 82 -1.69 -4.25 6.55
CA MET A 82 -0.75 -3.18 6.21
C MET A 82 -1.00 -2.54 4.84
N ASN A 83 -2.24 -2.60 4.32
CA ASN A 83 -2.59 -1.80 3.15
C ASN A 83 -2.79 -0.34 3.57
N VAL A 84 -2.75 0.61 2.63
CA VAL A 84 -2.92 2.06 2.89
C VAL A 84 -4.14 2.45 3.74
N GLY A 85 -5.17 1.61 3.84
CA GLY A 85 -6.35 1.89 4.65
C GLY A 85 -7.30 2.94 4.04
N ASP A 86 -8.42 3.16 4.70
CA ASP A 86 -9.52 3.97 4.16
C ASP A 86 -9.29 5.49 4.26
N GLU A 87 -8.75 5.99 5.38
CA GLU A 87 -8.45 7.41 5.57
C GLU A 87 -7.41 7.91 4.56
N LYS A 88 -6.23 7.28 4.54
CA LYS A 88 -5.17 7.55 3.57
C LYS A 88 -5.60 7.17 2.14
N GLY A 89 -6.45 6.14 2.00
CA GLY A 89 -7.05 5.76 0.72
C GLY A 89 -7.86 6.88 0.08
N LEU A 90 -8.56 7.71 0.86
CA LEU A 90 -9.27 8.89 0.33
C LEU A 90 -8.31 9.98 -0.15
N ILE A 91 -7.17 10.16 0.53
CA ILE A 91 -6.11 11.07 0.09
C ILE A 91 -5.52 10.57 -1.24
N LEU A 92 -5.21 9.27 -1.33
CA LEU A 92 -4.76 8.63 -2.56
C LEU A 92 -5.76 8.87 -3.71
N ASP A 93 -7.05 8.64 -3.48
CA ASP A 93 -8.09 8.86 -4.49
C ASP A 93 -8.12 10.31 -4.98
N SER A 94 -8.04 11.27 -4.05
CA SER A 94 -8.05 12.70 -4.36
C SER A 94 -6.83 13.08 -5.20
N VAL A 95 -5.64 12.58 -4.87
CA VAL A 95 -4.42 12.88 -5.62
C VAL A 95 -4.45 12.25 -7.01
N VAL A 96 -4.90 10.99 -7.14
CA VAL A 96 -5.03 10.33 -8.45
C VAL A 96 -6.03 11.08 -9.34
N THR A 97 -7.15 11.53 -8.78
CA THR A 97 -8.16 12.31 -9.50
C THR A 97 -7.62 13.68 -9.93
N GLU A 98 -6.86 14.36 -9.06
CA GLU A 98 -6.22 15.63 -9.37
C GLU A 98 -5.20 15.49 -10.51
N VAL A 99 -4.39 14.44 -10.49
CA VAL A 99 -3.35 14.20 -11.49
C VAL A 99 -3.93 13.73 -12.83
N ASN A 100 -5.00 12.94 -12.80
CA ASN A 100 -5.62 12.28 -13.97
C ASN A 100 -4.56 11.64 -14.90
N PRO A 101 -3.78 10.67 -14.40
CA PRO A 101 -2.60 10.17 -15.11
C PRO A 101 -2.97 9.36 -16.38
N SER A 102 -2.14 9.45 -17.40
CA SER A 102 -2.12 8.54 -18.56
C SER A 102 -1.22 7.32 -18.30
N THR A 103 -0.19 7.49 -17.48
CA THR A 103 0.68 6.41 -16.98
C THR A 103 0.85 6.52 -15.47
N ALA A 104 0.53 5.45 -14.75
CA ALA A 104 0.67 5.36 -13.30
C ALA A 104 1.57 4.17 -12.91
N LEU A 105 2.38 4.37 -11.88
CA LEU A 105 3.20 3.33 -11.26
C LEU A 105 2.81 3.18 -9.78
N GLU A 106 2.72 1.94 -9.32
CA GLU A 106 2.65 1.61 -7.90
C GLU A 106 3.84 0.72 -7.54
N LEU A 107 4.59 1.10 -6.51
CA LEU A 107 5.67 0.31 -5.93
C LEU A 107 5.17 -0.31 -4.63
N GLY A 108 4.85 -1.60 -4.66
CA GLY A 108 4.23 -2.36 -3.56
C GLY A 108 2.75 -2.61 -3.83
N THR A 109 2.38 -3.86 -4.13
CA THR A 109 0.99 -4.23 -4.45
C THR A 109 0.28 -4.86 -3.23
N TYR A 110 1.03 -5.66 -2.46
CA TYR A 110 0.52 -6.49 -1.38
C TYR A 110 -0.70 -7.34 -1.80
N CYS A 111 -1.90 -7.05 -1.29
CA CYS A 111 -3.13 -7.75 -1.68
C CYS A 111 -3.91 -7.05 -2.82
N GLY A 112 -3.40 -5.95 -3.37
CA GLY A 112 -4.01 -5.22 -4.49
C GLY A 112 -5.05 -4.17 -4.07
N TYR A 113 -5.15 -3.82 -2.78
CA TYR A 113 -6.13 -2.85 -2.28
C TYR A 113 -5.92 -1.45 -2.90
N SER A 114 -4.74 -0.85 -2.74
CA SER A 114 -4.38 0.43 -3.33
C SER A 114 -4.42 0.39 -4.85
N THR A 115 -4.01 -0.73 -5.46
CA THR A 115 -4.14 -0.95 -6.91
C THR A 115 -5.59 -0.81 -7.39
N VAL A 116 -6.55 -1.43 -6.68
CA VAL A 116 -7.99 -1.31 -6.99
C VAL A 116 -8.48 0.13 -6.78
N ARG A 117 -8.03 0.81 -5.70
CA ARG A 117 -8.35 2.22 -5.45
C ARG A 117 -7.87 3.13 -6.57
N ILE A 118 -6.65 2.93 -7.08
CA ILE A 118 -6.07 3.71 -8.17
C ILE A 118 -6.80 3.37 -9.47
N ALA A 119 -6.82 2.09 -9.87
CA ALA A 119 -7.28 1.65 -11.19
C ALA A 119 -8.75 1.96 -11.49
N ARG A 120 -9.63 2.03 -10.47
CA ARG A 120 -11.03 2.42 -10.67
C ARG A 120 -11.19 3.88 -11.12
N LEU A 121 -10.25 4.75 -10.74
CA LEU A 121 -10.28 6.19 -11.04
C LEU A 121 -9.61 6.54 -12.37
N LEU A 122 -8.94 5.58 -13.01
CA LEU A 122 -8.20 5.82 -14.24
C LEU A 122 -9.11 5.85 -15.46
N SER A 123 -8.88 6.86 -16.31
CA SER A 123 -9.51 7.02 -17.61
C SER A 123 -9.28 5.79 -18.52
N PRO A 124 -10.17 5.50 -19.48
CA PRO A 124 -9.93 4.46 -20.48
C PRO A 124 -8.60 4.68 -21.23
N GLY A 125 -7.82 3.62 -21.41
CA GLY A 125 -6.52 3.67 -22.07
C GLY A 125 -5.34 4.05 -21.16
N THR A 126 -5.60 4.50 -19.93
CA THR A 126 -4.54 4.70 -18.93
C THR A 126 -3.91 3.36 -18.54
N LYS A 127 -2.58 3.33 -18.42
CA LYS A 127 -1.82 2.15 -18.00
C LYS A 127 -1.40 2.30 -16.53
N LEU A 128 -1.88 1.40 -15.67
CA LEU A 128 -1.33 1.21 -14.31
C LEU A 128 -0.36 0.03 -14.32
N ILE A 129 0.89 0.28 -13.95
CA ILE A 129 1.86 -0.78 -13.63
C ILE A 129 1.98 -0.84 -12.11
N THR A 130 1.85 -2.02 -11.53
CA THR A 130 2.09 -2.25 -10.10
C THR A 130 3.15 -3.32 -9.91
N LEU A 131 4.08 -3.09 -9.00
CA LEU A 131 5.22 -3.98 -8.74
C LEU A 131 5.07 -4.67 -7.38
N GLU A 132 5.20 -5.99 -7.36
CA GLU A 132 5.17 -6.79 -6.13
C GLU A 132 6.38 -7.69 -6.03
N PHE A 133 7.10 -7.62 -4.90
CA PHE A 133 8.28 -8.45 -4.67
C PHE A 133 7.90 -9.90 -4.32
N ASN A 134 6.84 -10.10 -3.53
CA ASN A 134 6.46 -11.41 -3.04
C ASN A 134 5.46 -12.11 -3.99
N PRO A 135 5.83 -13.26 -4.61
CA PRO A 135 4.97 -13.95 -5.57
C PRO A 135 3.65 -14.44 -4.96
N ASP A 136 3.61 -14.80 -3.67
CA ASP A 136 2.38 -15.21 -2.99
C ASP A 136 1.41 -14.02 -2.85
N TYR A 137 1.94 -12.83 -2.60
CA TYR A 137 1.13 -11.60 -2.51
C TYR A 137 0.63 -11.22 -3.90
N ALA A 138 1.51 -11.26 -4.91
CA ALA A 138 1.15 -11.03 -6.31
C ALA A 138 0.03 -11.96 -6.79
N ALA A 139 0.09 -13.26 -6.44
CA ALA A 139 -0.95 -14.23 -6.80
C ALA A 139 -2.32 -13.89 -6.20
N ILE A 140 -2.36 -13.34 -4.99
CA ILE A 140 -3.59 -12.87 -4.35
C ILE A 140 -4.07 -11.55 -4.95
N ALA A 141 -3.16 -10.60 -5.17
CA ALA A 141 -3.48 -9.32 -5.77
C ALA A 141 -4.13 -9.50 -7.15
N ARG A 142 -3.59 -10.38 -8.01
CA ARG A 142 -4.22 -10.70 -9.31
C ARG A 142 -5.66 -11.17 -9.18
N GLN A 143 -5.95 -12.00 -8.17
CA GLN A 143 -7.31 -12.48 -7.94
C GLN A 143 -8.25 -11.37 -7.45
N ILE A 144 -7.79 -10.50 -6.54
CA ILE A 144 -8.60 -9.36 -6.07
C ILE A 144 -8.84 -8.35 -7.19
N ILE A 145 -7.81 -8.02 -7.98
CA ILE A 145 -7.90 -7.11 -9.13
C ILE A 145 -8.87 -7.68 -10.19
N ALA A 146 -8.79 -8.97 -10.52
CA ALA A 146 -9.71 -9.62 -11.44
C ALA A 146 -11.13 -9.69 -10.87
N TYR A 147 -11.28 -9.93 -9.56
CA TYR A 147 -12.59 -9.92 -8.90
C TYR A 147 -13.23 -8.52 -8.94
N ALA A 148 -12.44 -7.46 -8.85
CA ALA A 148 -12.86 -6.07 -9.01
C ALA A 148 -13.20 -5.69 -10.46
N GLY A 149 -12.89 -6.55 -11.45
CA GLY A 149 -13.11 -6.28 -12.87
C GLY A 149 -12.09 -5.32 -13.49
N LEU A 150 -10.89 -5.22 -12.92
CA LEU A 150 -9.86 -4.24 -13.30
C LEU A 150 -8.63 -4.87 -13.98
N GLN A 151 -8.65 -6.18 -14.25
CA GLN A 151 -7.50 -6.90 -14.80
C GLN A 151 -6.96 -6.33 -16.12
N ASP A 152 -7.83 -5.74 -16.94
CA ASP A 152 -7.43 -5.21 -18.25
C ASP A 152 -6.77 -3.82 -18.17
N LYS A 153 -6.88 -3.14 -17.02
CA LYS A 153 -6.25 -1.82 -16.76
C LYS A 153 -4.91 -1.92 -16.02
N VAL A 154 -4.61 -3.09 -15.45
CA VAL A 154 -3.50 -3.27 -14.51
C VAL A 154 -2.50 -4.29 -15.02
N ILE A 155 -1.23 -3.87 -15.08
CA ILE A 155 -0.09 -4.75 -15.34
C ILE A 155 0.63 -4.99 -14.01
N LEU A 156 0.45 -6.17 -13.42
CA LEU A 156 1.19 -6.59 -12.23
C LEU A 156 2.47 -7.31 -12.63
N VAL A 157 3.61 -6.76 -12.21
CA VAL A 157 4.94 -7.33 -12.50
C VAL A 157 5.58 -7.79 -11.19
N GLU A 158 6.01 -9.05 -11.16
CA GLU A 158 6.69 -9.64 -9.99
C GLU A 158 8.19 -9.34 -10.00
N GLY A 159 8.73 -8.97 -8.85
CA GLY A 159 10.15 -8.83 -8.61
C GLY A 159 10.55 -7.57 -7.84
N PRO A 160 11.86 -7.39 -7.58
CA PRO A 160 12.37 -6.22 -6.87
C PRO A 160 12.14 -4.94 -7.68
N SER A 161 11.64 -3.89 -7.04
CA SER A 161 11.44 -2.58 -7.68
C SER A 161 12.70 -2.05 -8.36
N GLY A 162 13.85 -2.14 -7.68
CA GLY A 162 15.15 -1.70 -8.21
C GLY A 162 15.59 -2.41 -9.50
N ASP A 163 15.16 -3.66 -9.73
CA ASP A 163 15.48 -4.42 -10.94
C ASP A 163 14.48 -4.16 -12.08
N LEU A 164 13.26 -3.76 -11.72
CA LEU A 164 12.14 -3.57 -12.63
C LEU A 164 12.04 -2.13 -13.14
N ILE A 165 12.30 -1.12 -12.29
CA ILE A 165 12.25 0.31 -12.66
C ILE A 165 13.10 0.59 -13.92
N PRO A 166 14.38 0.15 -14.01
CA PRO A 166 15.19 0.41 -15.20
C PRO A 166 14.66 -0.21 -16.50
N LYS A 167 13.79 -1.22 -16.41
CA LYS A 167 13.25 -1.96 -17.56
C LYS A 167 11.93 -1.39 -18.09
N MET A 168 11.32 -0.43 -17.40
CA MET A 168 9.99 0.10 -17.72
C MET A 168 9.89 0.65 -19.16
N LYS A 169 10.94 1.32 -19.65
CA LYS A 169 10.97 1.85 -21.02
C LYS A 169 10.93 0.74 -22.06
N GLN A 170 11.84 -0.22 -21.93
CA GLN A 170 12.02 -1.30 -22.91
C GLN A 170 10.90 -2.33 -22.86
N GLN A 171 10.43 -2.72 -21.67
CA GLN A 171 9.47 -3.81 -21.50
C GLN A 171 8.01 -3.36 -21.56
N HIS A 172 7.71 -2.13 -21.16
CA HIS A 172 6.33 -1.64 -21.05
C HIS A 172 6.04 -0.41 -21.92
N GLY A 173 7.01 0.09 -22.68
CA GLY A 173 6.87 1.25 -23.56
C GLY A 173 6.61 2.55 -22.82
N ILE A 174 7.02 2.64 -21.54
CA ILE A 174 6.80 3.83 -20.72
C ILE A 174 7.83 4.90 -21.08
N LYS A 175 7.39 6.10 -21.45
CA LYS A 175 8.30 7.26 -21.58
C LYS A 175 8.61 7.88 -20.21
N SER A 176 7.55 8.14 -19.44
CA SER A 176 7.56 8.65 -18.06
C SER A 176 6.25 8.26 -17.37
N PHE A 177 6.21 8.35 -16.05
CA PHE A 177 4.99 8.22 -15.24
C PHE A 177 4.47 9.60 -14.87
N ASP A 178 3.15 9.78 -14.96
CA ASP A 178 2.49 11.01 -14.47
C ASP A 178 2.25 10.93 -12.96
N PHE A 179 2.02 9.71 -12.46
CA PHE A 179 1.77 9.42 -11.06
C PHE A 179 2.58 8.19 -10.59
N VAL A 180 3.17 8.26 -9.41
CA VAL A 180 3.87 7.15 -8.76
C VAL A 180 3.41 7.06 -7.31
N PHE A 181 2.85 5.92 -6.91
CA PHE A 181 2.54 5.61 -5.52
C PHE A 181 3.66 4.77 -4.91
N LEU A 182 4.25 5.25 -3.81
CA LEU A 182 5.29 4.54 -3.06
C LEU A 182 4.64 3.93 -1.81
N ASP A 183 4.44 2.60 -1.83
CA ASP A 183 3.94 1.83 -0.70
C ASP A 183 4.56 0.43 -0.61
N HIS A 184 5.90 0.39 -0.65
CA HIS A 184 6.71 -0.82 -0.51
C HIS A 184 7.69 -0.66 0.66
N TRP A 185 8.80 -1.42 0.64
CA TRP A 185 9.85 -1.32 1.66
C TRP A 185 10.41 0.11 1.78
N LYS A 186 10.29 0.74 2.94
CA LYS A 186 10.55 2.19 3.09
C LYS A 186 12.00 2.59 2.79
N ASP A 187 12.97 1.72 3.05
CA ASP A 187 14.39 1.97 2.70
C ASP A 187 14.62 2.08 1.19
N ARG A 188 13.67 1.59 0.38
CA ARG A 188 13.73 1.67 -1.08
C ARG A 188 13.16 2.97 -1.64
N TYR A 189 12.48 3.81 -0.85
CA TYR A 189 11.84 5.02 -1.36
C TYR A 189 12.85 6.00 -1.98
N VAL A 190 13.97 6.27 -1.31
CA VAL A 190 15.04 7.12 -1.84
C VAL A 190 15.71 6.51 -3.08
N PRO A 191 16.27 5.29 -3.04
CA PRO A 191 16.94 4.73 -4.21
C PRO A 191 16.01 4.50 -5.40
N ASP A 192 14.74 4.13 -5.17
CA ASP A 192 13.79 3.96 -6.27
C ASP A 192 13.35 5.30 -6.87
N THR A 193 13.19 6.35 -6.04
CA THR A 193 12.97 7.71 -6.55
C THR A 193 14.15 8.17 -7.41
N LYS A 194 15.39 7.94 -6.96
CA LYS A 194 16.60 8.23 -7.75
C LYS A 194 16.65 7.42 -9.05
N LEU A 195 16.32 6.14 -9.01
CA LEU A 195 16.25 5.32 -10.22
C LEU A 195 15.20 5.84 -11.22
N LEU A 196 14.05 6.31 -10.74
CA LEU A 196 13.03 6.92 -11.59
C LEU A 196 13.55 8.22 -12.25
N GLU A 197 14.32 9.02 -11.53
CA GLU A 197 15.00 10.21 -12.08
C GLU A 197 16.06 9.84 -13.12
N GLU A 198 17.01 8.97 -12.75
CA GLU A 198 18.15 8.55 -13.56
C GLU A 198 17.71 7.84 -14.86
N CYS A 199 16.65 7.03 -14.79
CA CYS A 199 16.07 6.39 -15.96
C CYS A 199 15.24 7.36 -16.81
N GLY A 200 15.06 8.61 -16.40
CA GLY A 200 14.20 9.60 -17.05
C GLY A 200 12.75 9.13 -17.14
N LEU A 201 12.27 8.50 -16.07
CA LEU A 201 10.88 8.05 -15.91
C LEU A 201 10.02 9.08 -15.17
N LEU A 202 10.63 10.12 -14.61
CA LEU A 202 9.94 11.32 -14.15
C LEU A 202 10.09 12.45 -15.18
N ARG A 203 9.00 13.14 -15.46
CA ARG A 203 8.94 14.40 -16.21
C ARG A 203 8.50 15.54 -15.30
N LYS A 204 8.73 16.80 -15.69
CA LYS A 204 8.12 17.94 -15.00
C LYS A 204 6.61 17.74 -14.83
N GLY A 205 6.13 17.91 -13.61
CA GLY A 205 4.74 17.66 -13.21
C GLY A 205 4.41 16.22 -12.82
N SER A 206 5.39 15.28 -12.83
CA SER A 206 5.14 13.94 -12.28
C SER A 206 4.90 14.05 -10.79
N VAL A 207 3.92 13.32 -10.28
CA VAL A 207 3.56 13.34 -8.86
C VAL A 207 3.95 12.02 -8.23
N LEU A 208 4.76 12.09 -7.18
CA LEU A 208 5.03 10.98 -6.28
C LEU A 208 4.14 11.15 -5.05
N LEU A 209 3.47 10.08 -4.63
CA LEU A 209 2.74 10.04 -3.37
C LEU A 209 3.29 8.90 -2.52
N ALA A 210 3.93 9.23 -1.42
CA ALA A 210 4.56 8.27 -0.53
C ALA A 210 3.69 7.99 0.69
N ASP A 211 3.44 6.71 0.96
CA ASP A 211 2.70 6.28 2.15
C ASP A 211 3.61 6.06 3.37
N ASN A 212 2.99 6.13 4.56
CA ASN A 212 3.63 5.88 5.85
C ASN A 212 4.82 6.77 6.18
N VAL A 213 4.74 8.06 5.84
CA VAL A 213 5.93 8.92 5.94
C VAL A 213 6.31 9.24 7.38
N ILE A 214 5.40 9.03 8.34
CA ILE A 214 5.63 9.23 9.78
C ILE A 214 5.66 7.90 10.56
N CYS A 215 4.76 6.95 10.26
CA CYS A 215 4.72 5.63 10.92
C CYS A 215 4.45 4.51 9.90
N PRO A 216 5.34 3.51 9.71
CA PRO A 216 6.65 3.32 10.36
C PRO A 216 7.71 4.39 10.07
N GLY A 217 7.49 5.25 9.07
CA GLY A 217 8.34 6.40 8.78
C GLY A 217 9.34 6.17 7.65
N THR A 218 9.72 7.27 7.00
CA THR A 218 10.74 7.30 5.93
C THR A 218 11.51 8.63 5.96
N PRO A 219 12.26 8.90 7.06
CA PRO A 219 12.85 10.21 7.30
C PRO A 219 13.85 10.62 6.22
N GLU A 220 14.61 9.66 5.66
CA GLU A 220 15.57 9.94 4.59
C GLU A 220 14.87 10.33 3.28
N TYR A 221 13.70 9.74 2.98
CA TYR A 221 12.91 10.16 1.83
C TYR A 221 12.32 11.55 2.04
N LEU A 222 11.74 11.84 3.20
CA LEU A 222 11.25 13.18 3.52
C LEU A 222 12.37 14.23 3.43
N LYS A 223 13.55 13.92 3.96
CA LYS A 223 14.72 14.78 3.86
C LYS A 223 15.15 14.97 2.41
N TYR A 224 15.09 13.93 1.58
CA TYR A 224 15.45 14.00 0.17
C TYR A 224 14.50 14.93 -0.60
N VAL A 225 13.20 14.64 -0.64
CA VAL A 225 12.23 15.40 -1.46
C VAL A 225 11.94 16.81 -0.93
N ARG A 226 12.11 17.07 0.37
CA ARG A 226 11.89 18.41 0.94
C ARG A 226 13.10 19.36 0.81
N ASN A 227 14.31 18.84 0.60
CA ASN A 227 15.53 19.65 0.48
C ASN A 227 16.11 19.69 -0.94
N ASP A 228 15.49 19.00 -1.90
CA ASP A 228 15.90 19.02 -3.30
C ASP A 228 15.03 20.02 -4.08
N PRO A 229 15.62 21.06 -4.71
CA PRO A 229 14.85 22.08 -5.43
C PRO A 229 14.08 21.55 -6.64
N ARG A 230 14.34 20.30 -7.06
CA ARG A 230 13.59 19.61 -8.11
C ARG A 230 12.23 19.10 -7.61
N TYR A 231 11.88 19.27 -6.34
CA TYR A 231 10.61 18.83 -5.78
C TYR A 231 9.88 19.95 -5.04
N GLU A 232 8.56 20.01 -5.25
CA GLU A 232 7.64 20.73 -4.38
C GLU A 232 6.82 19.71 -3.58
N SER A 233 6.98 19.70 -2.26
CA SER A 233 6.40 18.67 -1.40
C SER A 233 5.30 19.21 -0.48
N ARG A 234 4.23 18.43 -0.31
CA ARG A 234 3.09 18.71 0.56
C ARG A 234 2.75 17.48 1.40
N TYR A 235 2.75 17.68 2.71
CA TYR A 235 2.34 16.67 3.68
C TYR A 235 0.81 16.61 3.84
N PHE A 236 0.27 15.39 3.89
CA PHE A 236 -1.10 15.09 4.25
C PHE A 236 -1.14 14.31 5.55
N LYS A 237 -1.58 14.95 6.64
CA LYS A 237 -1.76 14.31 7.94
C LYS A 237 -2.91 13.31 7.90
N SER A 238 -2.71 12.14 8.51
CA SER A 238 -3.68 11.05 8.62
C SER A 238 -3.37 10.17 9.84
N ASN A 239 -3.97 8.98 9.92
CA ASN A 239 -3.54 7.91 10.81
C ASN A 239 -2.97 6.66 10.11
N LEU A 240 -2.17 5.90 10.87
CA LEU A 240 -1.77 4.54 10.52
C LEU A 240 -3.02 3.66 10.43
N GLU A 241 -2.98 2.67 9.56
CA GLU A 241 -4.18 2.14 8.90
C GLU A 241 -5.14 1.50 9.88
N TYR A 242 -6.39 1.94 9.88
CA TYR A 242 -7.42 1.48 10.81
C TYR A 242 -7.07 1.68 12.31
N THR A 243 -6.13 2.58 12.63
CA THR A 243 -5.74 2.93 14.00
C THR A 243 -5.91 4.43 14.29
N LYS A 244 -5.54 4.87 15.49
CA LYS A 244 -5.47 6.30 15.87
C LYS A 244 -4.03 6.82 15.98
N VAL A 245 -3.04 6.01 15.57
CA VAL A 245 -1.63 6.40 15.61
C VAL A 245 -1.40 7.41 14.50
N GLU A 246 -0.73 8.53 14.78
CA GLU A 246 -0.45 9.55 13.76
C GLU A 246 0.43 8.99 12.65
N ASP A 247 0.03 9.25 11.42
CA ASP A 247 0.80 8.96 10.21
C ASP A 247 0.52 10.04 9.13
N GLY A 248 0.96 9.83 7.90
CA GLY A 248 0.53 10.62 6.77
C GLY A 248 1.14 10.17 5.45
N LEU A 249 0.80 10.91 4.41
CA LEU A 249 1.40 10.79 3.08
C LEU A 249 2.16 12.05 2.71
N GLU A 250 3.22 11.90 1.93
CA GLU A 250 3.92 13.03 1.30
C GLU A 250 3.64 13.01 -0.21
N LYS A 251 3.02 14.08 -0.72
CA LYS A 251 2.92 14.34 -2.15
C LYS A 251 4.10 15.20 -2.59
N SER A 252 4.85 14.75 -3.59
CA SER A 252 6.01 15.46 -4.12
C SER A 252 5.85 15.62 -5.63
N VAL A 253 5.78 16.86 -6.11
CA VAL A 253 5.70 17.19 -7.53
C VAL A 253 7.12 17.39 -8.06
N PHE A 254 7.52 16.60 -9.05
CA PHE A 254 8.82 16.75 -9.69
C PHE A 254 8.82 17.95 -10.64
N LEU A 255 9.66 18.94 -10.37
CA LEU A 255 9.76 20.22 -11.08
C LEU A 255 10.74 20.19 -12.26
N GLY A 256 11.64 19.19 -12.31
CA GLY A 256 12.66 19.02 -13.36
C GLY A 256 13.96 19.71 -13.00
#